data_AF-A0A7C5DK67-F1
#
_entry.id   AF-A0A7C5DK67-F1
#
_cell.length_a   1.000
_cell.length_b   1.000
_cell.length_c   1.000
_cell.angle_alpha   90.00
_cell.angle_beta   90.00
_cell.angle_gamma   90.00
#
_symmetry.space_group_name_H-M   'P 1'
#
loop_
_entity.id
_entity.type
_entity.pdbx_description
1 polymer ?
#
loop_
_entity_poly.entity_id
_entity_poly.type
_entity_poly.pdbx_seq_one_letter_code
_entity_poly.pdbx_strand_id
1 'polypeptide(L)'
;MIQDKNLLTEKEKDIVINSIKQGKTIPKEYLYKLAKDDEDVFLFWNGRSEEVTNVVLPFHSIENIDEPRKEKYENRESTFDFFEMDSRGRQLKGWTNKLIWGDNKLILSSLVNGPLRKEIEEQGVIKLIYIDPPFAVGADFGFDVKIGNDEVTKKQTVLEEIAYRDTWGRGISSYLSMMYERLKLMHDLLADDGSIYVHCDWRVSN
;
A
#
# COMPACT_ATOMS: atom_id res chain seq x y z
N MET A 1 7.91 -27.78 -31.16
CA MET A 1 7.76 -26.99 -32.40
C MET A 1 7.13 -25.60 -32.15
N ILE A 2 7.18 -25.07 -30.91
CA ILE A 2 6.60 -23.76 -30.53
C ILE A 2 7.70 -22.71 -30.23
N GLN A 3 8.93 -23.15 -29.89
CA GLN A 3 10.02 -22.30 -29.40
C GLN A 3 10.54 -21.24 -30.39
N ASP A 4 10.38 -21.41 -31.70
CA ASP A 4 10.95 -20.47 -32.69
C ASP A 4 10.02 -19.29 -33.04
N LYS A 5 8.77 -19.25 -32.55
CA LYS A 5 7.83 -18.14 -32.84
C LYS A 5 8.03 -16.91 -31.94
N ASN A 6 8.72 -17.08 -30.81
CA ASN A 6 8.90 -16.05 -29.79
C ASN A 6 10.28 -15.39 -29.79
N LEU A 7 11.14 -15.68 -30.77
CA LEU A 7 12.38 -14.93 -30.96
C LEU A 7 12.23 -13.84 -32.02
N LEU A 8 12.76 -12.65 -31.71
CA LEU A 8 12.95 -11.60 -32.69
C LEU A 8 13.91 -12.06 -33.79
N THR A 9 13.48 -11.92 -35.04
CA THR A 9 14.37 -12.04 -36.20
C THR A 9 15.38 -10.89 -36.23
N GLU A 10 16.49 -11.05 -36.95
CA GLU A 10 17.52 -9.99 -37.05
C GLU A 10 16.96 -8.66 -37.57
N LYS A 11 16.03 -8.70 -38.53
CA LYS A 11 15.34 -7.50 -39.02
C LYS A 11 14.50 -6.81 -37.95
N GLU A 12 13.81 -7.59 -37.11
CA GLU A 12 13.00 -7.05 -36.01
C GLU A 12 13.88 -6.47 -34.90
N LYS A 13 15.03 -7.09 -34.61
CA LYS A 13 16.03 -6.53 -33.70
C LYS A 13 16.53 -5.17 -34.18
N ASP A 14 16.85 -5.04 -35.47
CA ASP A 14 17.28 -3.77 -36.05
C ASP A 14 16.19 -2.69 -35.95
N ILE A 15 14.92 -3.05 -36.16
CA ILE A 15 13.79 -2.13 -36.01
C ILE A 15 13.63 -1.65 -34.57
N VAL A 16 13.76 -2.56 -33.59
CA VAL A 16 13.70 -2.22 -32.16
C VAL A 16 14.86 -1.30 -31.78
N ILE A 17 16.10 -1.66 -32.15
CA ILE A 17 17.31 -0.88 -31.85
C ILE A 17 17.23 0.52 -32.47
N ASN A 18 16.79 0.63 -33.73
CA ASN A 18 16.68 1.91 -34.40
C ASN A 18 15.56 2.78 -33.80
N SER A 19 14.44 2.17 -33.40
CA SER A 19 13.37 2.89 -32.68
C SER A 19 13.89 3.47 -31.36
N ILE A 20 14.65 2.69 -30.58
CA ILE A 20 15.28 3.14 -29.33
C ILE A 20 16.24 4.31 -29.59
N LYS A 21 17.15 4.16 -30.57
CA LYS A 21 18.14 5.21 -30.92
C LYS A 21 17.48 6.52 -31.37
N GLN A 22 16.32 6.45 -32.00
CA GLN A 22 15.56 7.60 -32.48
C GLN A 22 14.58 8.16 -31.44
N GLY A 23 14.51 7.57 -30.24
CA GLY A 23 13.55 7.95 -29.20
C GLY A 23 12.08 7.70 -29.58
N LYS A 24 11.84 6.78 -30.53
CA LYS A 24 10.49 6.41 -30.99
C LYS A 24 9.94 5.26 -30.16
N THR A 25 8.61 5.18 -30.08
CA THR A 25 7.93 4.09 -29.39
C THR A 25 8.15 2.76 -30.11
N ILE A 26 8.41 1.71 -29.34
CA ILE A 26 8.56 0.35 -29.87
C ILE A 26 7.16 -0.25 -30.04
N PRO A 27 6.83 -0.82 -31.22
CA PRO A 27 5.58 -1.56 -31.40
C PRO A 27 5.43 -2.73 -30.41
N LYS A 28 4.21 -2.93 -29.89
CA LYS A 28 3.95 -3.86 -28.79
C LYS A 28 4.26 -5.31 -29.17
N GLU A 29 4.08 -5.68 -30.44
CA GLU A 29 4.39 -7.02 -30.95
C GLU A 29 5.84 -7.45 -30.70
N TYR A 30 6.79 -6.51 -30.70
CA TYR A 30 8.20 -6.81 -30.46
C TYR A 30 8.53 -6.91 -28.97
N LEU A 31 7.76 -6.24 -28.10
CA LEU A 31 7.91 -6.34 -26.66
C LEU A 31 7.55 -7.75 -26.16
N TYR A 32 6.50 -8.36 -26.71
CA TYR A 32 6.11 -9.73 -26.36
C TYR A 32 7.15 -10.78 -26.76
N LYS A 33 7.85 -10.57 -27.89
CA LYS A 33 8.94 -11.44 -28.35
C LYS A 33 10.27 -11.25 -27.60
N LEU A 34 10.38 -10.26 -26.72
CA LEU A 34 11.55 -10.09 -25.85
C LEU A 34 11.46 -10.93 -24.58
N ALA A 35 10.25 -11.32 -24.17
CA ALA A 35 10.04 -12.23 -23.05
C ALA A 35 10.28 -13.67 -23.54
N LYS A 36 11.22 -14.36 -22.90
CA LYS A 36 11.73 -15.67 -23.33
C LYS A 36 10.80 -16.84 -22.95
N ASP A 37 9.89 -16.63 -22.00
CA ASP A 37 9.08 -17.68 -21.42
C ASP A 37 7.60 -17.57 -21.85
N ASP A 38 7.05 -18.70 -22.31
CA ASP A 38 5.74 -18.81 -22.95
C ASP A 38 4.55 -18.71 -21.96
N GLU A 39 4.80 -18.66 -20.64
CA GLU A 39 3.76 -18.75 -19.60
C GLU A 39 3.65 -17.52 -18.68
N ASP A 40 4.51 -16.51 -18.81
CA ASP A 40 4.51 -15.39 -17.88
C ASP A 40 3.57 -14.26 -18.33
N VAL A 41 2.48 -14.06 -17.60
CA VAL A 41 1.61 -12.89 -17.74
C VAL A 41 2.26 -11.72 -16.97
N PHE A 42 2.79 -10.76 -17.71
CA PHE A 42 3.37 -9.55 -17.13
C PHE A 42 2.41 -8.36 -17.19
N LEU A 43 2.23 -7.69 -16.04
CA LEU A 43 1.61 -6.37 -15.99
C LEU A 43 2.67 -5.27 -16.16
N PHE A 44 2.61 -4.55 -17.27
CA PHE A 44 3.47 -3.39 -17.55
C PHE A 44 2.70 -2.07 -17.40
N TRP A 45 3.33 -1.07 -16.78
CA TRP A 45 2.80 0.28 -16.70
C TRP A 45 3.93 1.33 -16.78
N ASN A 46 3.59 2.54 -17.19
CA ASN A 46 4.57 3.60 -17.36
C ASN A 46 5.07 4.10 -16.01
N GLY A 47 6.40 4.09 -15.83
CA GLY A 47 7.02 4.47 -14.56
C GLY A 47 7.04 3.35 -13.52
N ARG A 48 6.81 2.08 -13.93
CA ARG A 48 7.19 0.93 -13.11
C ARG A 48 8.69 1.00 -12.83
N SER A 49 9.04 0.95 -11.56
CA SER A 49 10.41 0.79 -11.09
C SER A 49 10.48 -0.43 -10.18
N GLU A 50 11.58 -1.16 -10.24
CA GLU A 50 11.86 -2.22 -9.27
C GLU A 50 12.55 -1.71 -8.01
N GLU A 51 13.03 -0.47 -8.05
CA GLU A 51 13.62 0.22 -6.91
C GLU A 51 12.55 0.51 -5.86
N VAL A 52 12.85 0.16 -4.61
CA VAL A 52 11.99 0.39 -3.46
C VAL A 52 12.68 1.40 -2.55
N THR A 53 11.92 2.36 -2.03
CA THR A 53 12.43 3.33 -1.06
C THR A 53 13.10 2.60 0.12
N ASN A 54 14.33 2.98 0.43
CA ASN A 54 15.11 2.49 1.57
C ASN A 54 15.53 3.67 2.47
N VAL A 55 14.53 4.34 3.05
CA VAL A 55 14.70 5.48 3.94
C VAL A 55 14.41 5.02 5.36
N VAL A 56 15.34 5.34 6.27
CA VAL A 56 15.16 5.14 7.71
C VAL A 56 14.87 6.49 8.36
N LEU A 57 13.74 6.59 9.05
CA LEU A 57 13.30 7.80 9.72
C LEU A 57 13.26 7.60 11.24
N PRO A 58 13.62 8.62 12.04
CA PRO A 58 13.27 8.65 13.45
C PRO A 58 11.76 8.86 13.59
N PHE A 59 11.04 7.86 14.08
CA PHE A 59 9.60 7.96 14.29
C PHE A 59 9.27 8.69 15.59
N HIS A 60 8.28 9.59 15.53
CA HIS A 60 7.48 9.88 16.71
C HIS A 60 6.43 8.77 16.81
N SER A 61 6.70 7.75 17.63
CA SER A 61 5.67 6.79 18.03
C SER A 61 4.67 7.53 18.92
N ILE A 62 3.47 7.78 18.41
CA ILE A 62 2.41 8.45 19.18
C ILE A 62 1.64 7.33 19.87
N GLU A 63 1.86 7.22 21.17
CA GLU A 63 1.04 6.49 22.14
C GLU A 63 1.04 4.95 22.06
N ASN A 64 1.27 4.34 23.23
CA ASN A 64 0.95 2.95 23.47
C ASN A 64 -0.57 2.88 23.64
N ILE A 65 -1.28 2.22 22.72
CA ILE A 65 -2.72 2.01 22.89
C ILE A 65 -2.91 0.92 23.94
N ASP A 66 -3.39 1.33 25.12
CA ASP A 66 -3.79 0.48 26.22
C ASP A 66 -4.80 -0.59 25.77
N GLU A 67 -4.73 -1.80 26.33
CA GLU A 67 -5.65 -2.88 25.97
C GLU A 67 -7.11 -2.52 26.31
N PRO A 68 -8.10 -2.96 25.51
CA PRO A 68 -9.51 -2.72 25.81
C PRO A 68 -9.87 -3.25 27.20
N ARG A 69 -10.50 -2.40 28.02
CA ARG A 69 -10.93 -2.76 29.39
C ARG A 69 -11.79 -4.02 29.34
N LYS A 70 -11.43 -5.05 30.11
CA LYS A 70 -12.32 -6.18 30.38
C LYS A 70 -13.57 -5.66 31.10
N GLU A 71 -14.74 -5.79 30.47
CA GLU A 71 -16.01 -5.54 31.16
C GLU A 71 -16.18 -6.58 32.28
N LYS A 72 -16.42 -6.10 33.51
CA LYS A 72 -16.81 -6.98 34.61
C LYS A 72 -18.26 -7.38 34.39
N TYR A 73 -18.51 -8.65 34.14
CA TYR A 73 -19.73 -9.29 34.64
C TYR A 73 -19.46 -9.74 36.08
N GLU A 74 -20.38 -9.36 36.97
CA GLU A 74 -20.56 -9.75 38.38
C GLU A 74 -19.98 -8.85 39.50
N ASN A 75 -20.94 -8.16 40.15
CA ASN A 75 -21.06 -7.82 41.57
C ASN A 75 -19.79 -7.91 42.44
N ARG A 76 -19.13 -6.78 42.68
CA ARG A 76 -18.42 -6.54 43.94
C ARG A 76 -18.67 -5.11 44.43
N GLU A 77 -19.57 -5.00 45.40
CA GLU A 77 -19.63 -3.86 46.31
C GLU A 77 -18.36 -3.86 47.18
N SER A 78 -17.41 -2.99 46.85
CA SER A 78 -16.38 -2.60 47.82
C SER A 78 -15.85 -1.22 47.48
N THR A 79 -16.29 -0.23 48.25
CA THR A 79 -15.90 1.19 48.24
C THR A 79 -14.40 1.43 48.50
N PHE A 80 -13.60 0.36 48.64
CA PHE A 80 -12.15 0.38 48.82
C PHE A 80 -11.35 0.31 47.49
N ASP A 81 -11.98 0.06 46.34
CA ASP A 81 -11.31 -0.03 45.02
C ASP A 81 -11.03 1.36 44.38
N PHE A 82 -11.40 2.47 45.05
CA PHE A 82 -11.27 3.84 44.51
C PHE A 82 -9.88 4.48 44.75
N PHE A 83 -9.08 3.92 45.67
CA PHE A 83 -7.73 4.40 46.00
C PHE A 83 -6.61 3.46 45.56
N GLU A 84 -6.92 2.27 45.03
CA GLU A 84 -5.93 1.49 44.29
C GLU A 84 -5.75 2.12 42.90
N MET A 85 -4.52 2.53 42.60
CA MET A 85 -4.14 3.13 41.32
C MET A 85 -4.44 2.13 40.20
N ASP A 86 -5.63 2.25 39.58
CA ASP A 86 -6.15 1.33 38.59
C ASP A 86 -5.07 1.00 37.55
N SER A 87 -4.56 -0.22 37.61
CA SER A 87 -3.58 -0.77 36.68
C SER A 87 -4.24 -1.53 35.53
N ARG A 88 -5.58 -1.54 35.46
CA ARG A 88 -6.35 -2.21 34.42
C ARG A 88 -6.35 -1.32 33.16
N GLY A 89 -5.83 -1.86 32.06
CA GLY A 89 -5.66 -1.16 30.78
C GLY A 89 -4.20 -0.83 30.46
N ARG A 90 -3.33 -0.65 31.46
CA ARG A 90 -1.90 -0.41 31.20
C ARG A 90 -1.20 -1.70 30.78
N GLN A 91 -0.51 -1.69 29.64
CA GLN A 91 0.33 -2.82 29.21
C GLN A 91 1.52 -2.97 30.19
N LEU A 92 1.47 -3.98 31.08
CA LEU A 92 2.46 -4.13 32.16
C LEU A 92 3.74 -4.85 31.71
N LYS A 93 3.67 -5.75 30.72
CA LYS A 93 4.81 -6.49 30.11
C LYS A 93 4.46 -6.98 28.70
N GLY A 94 5.42 -6.96 27.77
CA GLY A 94 5.28 -7.51 26.41
C GLY A 94 5.13 -6.45 25.31
N TRP A 95 4.66 -6.87 24.13
CA TRP A 95 4.41 -5.99 22.97
C TRP A 95 3.39 -4.89 23.31
N THR A 96 3.70 -3.64 22.96
CA THR A 96 2.74 -2.52 23.05
C THR A 96 2.17 -2.21 21.67
N ASN A 97 0.86 -1.97 21.60
CA ASN A 97 0.23 -1.51 20.37
C ASN A 97 0.80 -0.13 20.00
N LYS A 98 1.23 0.03 18.75
CA LYS A 98 1.86 1.27 18.26
C LYS A 98 0.95 1.97 17.25
N LEU A 99 0.73 3.26 17.46
CA LEU A 99 0.18 4.15 16.44
C LEU A 99 1.30 5.04 15.89
N ILE A 100 1.49 5.01 14.57
CA ILE A 100 2.55 5.75 13.88
C ILE A 100 1.90 6.74 12.92
N TRP A 101 2.22 8.02 13.08
CA TRP A 101 1.69 9.09 12.24
C TRP A 101 2.72 9.54 11.20
N GLY A 102 2.31 9.60 9.93
CA GLY A 102 3.15 10.05 8.82
C GLY A 102 2.80 9.41 7.47
N ASP A 103 3.62 9.64 6.46
CA ASP A 103 3.49 9.00 5.16
C ASP A 103 3.78 7.49 5.27
N ASN A 104 2.80 6.67 4.88
CA ASN A 104 2.87 5.22 5.01
C ASN A 104 4.05 4.60 4.25
N LYS A 105 4.48 5.13 3.11
CA LYS A 105 5.62 4.57 2.37
C LYS A 105 6.89 4.73 3.17
N LEU A 106 7.14 5.93 3.69
CA LEU A 106 8.35 6.20 4.47
C LEU A 106 8.33 5.44 5.80
N ILE A 107 7.16 5.29 6.41
CA ILE A 107 6.99 4.45 7.59
C ILE A 107 7.32 3.00 7.30
N LEU A 108 6.70 2.39 6.29
CA LEU A 108 6.96 1.01 5.91
C LEU A 108 8.45 0.79 5.59
N SER A 109 9.06 1.70 4.83
CA SER A 109 10.49 1.66 4.51
C SER A 109 11.38 1.65 5.76
N SER A 110 11.06 2.49 6.74
CA SER A 110 11.82 2.57 7.99
C SER A 110 11.48 1.44 8.97
N LEU A 111 10.29 0.83 8.90
CA LEU A 111 9.99 -0.42 9.62
C LEU A 111 10.80 -1.60 9.05
N VAL A 112 11.00 -1.64 7.73
CA VAL A 112 11.79 -2.69 7.07
C VAL A 112 13.28 -2.53 7.37
N ASN A 113 13.79 -1.31 7.23
CA ASN A 113 15.24 -1.04 7.20
C ASN A 113 15.79 -0.44 8.50
N GLY A 114 14.92 -0.02 9.42
CA GLY A 114 15.27 0.72 10.62
C GLY A 114 15.35 -0.11 11.90
N PRO A 115 15.56 0.54 13.05
CA PRO A 115 15.78 -0.14 14.33
C PRO A 115 14.57 -0.95 14.82
N LEU A 116 13.35 -0.53 14.47
CA LEU A 116 12.12 -1.24 14.84
C LEU A 116 11.99 -2.61 14.17
N ARG A 117 12.74 -2.89 13.09
CA ARG A 117 12.74 -4.19 12.43
C ARG A 117 13.07 -5.32 13.39
N LYS A 118 14.12 -5.13 14.20
CA LYS A 118 14.57 -6.14 15.18
C LYS A 118 13.53 -6.35 16.27
N GLU A 119 12.90 -5.27 16.74
CA GLU A 119 11.82 -5.36 17.73
C GLU A 119 10.62 -6.17 17.18
N ILE A 120 10.25 -5.95 15.91
CA ILE A 120 9.19 -6.73 15.25
C ILE A 120 9.57 -8.21 15.16
N GLU A 121 10.82 -8.52 14.80
CA GLU A 121 11.30 -9.90 14.69
C GLU A 121 11.35 -10.61 16.04
N GLU A 122 11.85 -9.94 17.09
CA GLU A 122 11.90 -10.46 18.46
C GLU A 122 10.50 -10.74 19.05
N GLN A 123 9.48 -10.06 18.52
CA GLN A 123 8.10 -10.15 19.00
C GLN A 123 7.23 -11.07 18.14
N GLY A 124 7.84 -11.81 17.21
CA GLY A 124 7.19 -12.88 16.46
C GLY A 124 6.71 -12.51 15.06
N VAL A 125 7.28 -11.45 14.46
CA VAL A 125 7.05 -10.95 13.10
C VAL A 125 5.59 -10.59 12.78
N ILE A 126 5.34 -9.89 11.66
CA ILE A 126 3.97 -9.49 11.29
C ILE A 126 3.24 -10.66 10.64
N LYS A 127 2.18 -11.16 11.28
CA LYS A 127 1.36 -12.27 10.76
C LYS A 127 0.22 -11.82 9.84
N LEU A 128 -0.25 -10.59 10.01
CA LEU A 128 -1.42 -10.09 9.32
C LEU A 128 -1.25 -8.61 8.98
N ILE A 129 -1.49 -8.26 7.72
CA ILE A 129 -1.62 -6.88 7.26
C ILE A 129 -3.02 -6.72 6.67
N TYR A 130 -3.75 -5.71 7.11
CA TYR A 130 -5.01 -5.28 6.49
C TYR A 130 -4.86 -3.85 5.99
N ILE A 131 -5.21 -3.61 4.72
CA ILE A 131 -5.25 -2.28 4.15
C ILE A 131 -6.53 -2.04 3.37
N ASP A 132 -6.98 -0.79 3.43
CA ASP A 132 -8.09 -0.25 2.64
C ASP A 132 -7.57 0.96 1.85
N PRO A 133 -6.84 0.73 0.74
CA PRO A 133 -6.24 1.81 -0.04
C PRO A 133 -7.32 2.65 -0.74
N PRO A 134 -7.04 3.95 -1.03
CA PRO A 134 -7.94 4.75 -1.84
C PRO A 134 -8.23 4.04 -3.17
N PHE A 135 -9.50 3.97 -3.58
CA PHE A 135 -9.85 3.27 -4.80
C PHE A 135 -9.33 4.05 -6.01
N ALA A 136 -8.83 3.36 -7.05
CA ALA A 136 -8.38 3.98 -8.31
C ALA A 136 -9.56 4.48 -9.17
N VAL A 137 -10.55 5.08 -8.53
CA VAL A 137 -11.72 5.70 -9.12
C VAL A 137 -11.24 7.00 -9.77
N GLY A 138 -10.76 6.90 -11.02
CA GLY A 138 -10.36 8.05 -11.83
C GLY A 138 -11.53 8.98 -12.19
N ALA A 139 -12.23 9.51 -11.20
CA ALA A 139 -13.49 10.21 -11.35
C ALA A 139 -13.55 11.41 -10.42
N ASP A 140 -13.94 12.56 -10.97
CA ASP A 140 -14.47 13.68 -10.21
C ASP A 140 -15.47 13.19 -9.16
N PHE A 141 -15.16 13.34 -7.86
CA PHE A 141 -16.11 13.11 -6.75
C PHE A 141 -16.96 14.35 -6.44
N GLY A 142 -17.15 15.24 -7.42
CA GLY A 142 -18.23 16.21 -7.35
C GLY A 142 -19.54 15.46 -7.47
N PHE A 143 -20.32 15.40 -6.40
CA PHE A 143 -21.70 14.93 -6.46
C PHE A 143 -22.64 16.08 -6.10
N ASP A 144 -23.65 16.29 -6.95
CA ASP A 144 -24.68 17.28 -6.72
C ASP A 144 -25.65 16.74 -5.68
N VAL A 145 -25.76 17.44 -4.55
CA VAL A 145 -26.73 17.12 -3.50
C VAL A 145 -27.89 18.08 -3.64
N LYS A 146 -29.10 17.54 -3.83
CA LYS A 146 -30.33 18.33 -3.73
C LYS A 146 -30.72 18.49 -2.27
N ILE A 147 -30.73 19.74 -1.78
CA ILE A 147 -31.26 20.07 -0.47
C ILE A 147 -32.48 20.95 -0.70
N GLY A 148 -33.68 20.37 -0.60
CA GLY A 148 -34.92 21.07 -0.92
C GLY A 148 -35.04 21.38 -2.42
N ASN A 149 -35.26 22.66 -2.76
CA ASN A 149 -35.32 23.13 -4.15
C ASN A 149 -33.95 23.57 -4.71
N ASP A 150 -32.90 23.55 -3.89
CA ASP A 150 -31.56 24.00 -4.30
C ASP A 150 -30.66 22.81 -4.60
N GLU A 151 -29.90 22.91 -5.69
CA GLU A 151 -28.81 22.01 -6.03
C GLU A 151 -27.50 22.59 -5.49
N VAL A 152 -26.85 21.88 -4.57
CA VAL A 152 -25.55 22.24 -4.01
C VAL A 152 -24.51 21.24 -4.47
N THR A 153 -23.60 21.69 -5.34
CA THR A 153 -22.43 20.91 -5.74
C THR A 153 -21.40 20.95 -4.61
N LYS A 154 -21.20 19.82 -3.92
CA LYS A 154 -20.10 19.70 -2.95
C LYS A 154 -18.80 19.62 -3.73
N LYS A 155 -17.99 20.68 -3.68
CA LYS A 155 -16.61 20.67 -4.21
C LYS A 155 -15.72 19.82 -3.30
N GLN A 156 -14.75 19.16 -3.93
CA GLN A 156 -13.77 18.31 -3.26
C GLN A 156 -13.07 19.06 -2.12
N THR A 157 -12.83 18.38 -0.99
CA THR A 157 -11.99 18.96 0.07
C THR A 157 -10.52 18.88 -0.32
N VAL A 158 -9.70 19.83 0.15
CA VAL A 158 -8.25 19.88 -0.17
C VAL A 158 -7.52 18.58 0.18
N LEU A 159 -7.97 17.84 1.20
CA LEU A 159 -7.41 16.53 1.57
C LEU A 159 -7.73 15.44 0.56
N GLU A 160 -8.98 15.38 0.08
CA GLU A 160 -9.39 14.47 -1.01
C GLU A 160 -8.70 14.88 -2.32
N GLU A 161 -8.52 16.17 -2.55
CA GLU A 161 -7.83 16.70 -3.72
C GLU A 161 -6.33 16.36 -3.71
N ILE A 162 -5.66 16.43 -2.56
CA ILE A 162 -4.25 16.02 -2.45
C ILE A 162 -4.10 14.49 -2.57
N ALA A 163 -5.06 13.72 -2.04
CA ALA A 163 -5.05 12.26 -2.14
C ALA A 163 -5.30 11.73 -3.57
N TYR A 164 -6.03 12.49 -4.40
CA TYR A 164 -6.49 12.02 -5.71
C TYR A 164 -6.09 12.87 -6.92
N ARG A 165 -5.80 14.16 -6.76
CA ARG A 165 -5.75 15.11 -7.87
C ARG A 165 -4.37 15.39 -8.43
N ASP A 166 -3.26 15.38 -7.67
CA ASP A 166 -2.11 16.13 -8.19
C ASP A 166 -0.70 15.68 -7.78
N THR A 167 -0.32 14.45 -8.16
CA THR A 167 1.10 14.19 -8.49
C THR A 167 1.32 13.48 -9.83
N TRP A 168 0.28 12.98 -10.50
CA TRP A 168 0.49 12.14 -11.68
C TRP A 168 -0.66 12.19 -12.68
N GLY A 169 -0.53 13.02 -13.71
CA GLY A 169 -1.38 12.98 -14.93
C GLY A 169 -1.26 11.68 -15.76
N ARG A 170 -1.01 10.53 -15.13
CA ARG A 170 -0.78 9.21 -15.75
C ARG A 170 -1.85 8.16 -15.42
N GLY A 171 -2.94 8.53 -14.75
CA GLY A 171 -4.07 7.63 -14.46
C GLY A 171 -3.66 6.38 -13.66
N ILE A 172 -4.16 5.20 -14.07
CA ILE A 172 -3.94 3.89 -13.43
C ILE A 172 -2.45 3.58 -13.16
N SER A 173 -1.52 4.05 -14.01
CA SER A 173 -0.08 3.79 -13.83
C SER A 173 0.47 4.40 -12.54
N SER A 174 -0.04 5.56 -12.12
CA SER A 174 0.35 6.19 -10.86
C SER A 174 -0.11 5.37 -9.66
N TYR A 175 -1.36 4.92 -9.70
CA TYR A 175 -1.93 4.09 -8.65
C TYR A 175 -1.16 2.78 -8.51
N LEU A 176 -0.85 2.12 -9.63
CA LEU A 176 -0.02 0.92 -9.66
C LEU A 176 1.36 1.18 -9.06
N SER A 177 2.05 2.27 -9.42
CA SER A 177 3.33 2.61 -8.80
C SER A 177 3.21 2.87 -7.29
N MET A 178 2.19 3.59 -6.85
CA MET A 178 1.94 3.88 -5.43
C MET A 178 1.69 2.60 -4.62
N MET A 179 0.86 1.68 -5.13
CA MET A 179 0.52 0.42 -4.48
C MET A 179 1.68 -0.57 -4.54
N TYR A 180 2.34 -0.72 -5.70
CA TYR A 180 3.43 -1.67 -5.90
C TYR A 180 4.52 -1.51 -4.86
N GLU A 181 5.01 -0.29 -4.67
CA GLU A 181 6.08 0.00 -3.73
C GLU A 181 5.67 -0.33 -2.28
N ARG A 182 4.43 -0.01 -1.90
CA ARG A 182 3.90 -0.28 -0.55
C ARG A 182 3.69 -1.77 -0.31
N LEU A 183 3.14 -2.49 -1.28
CA LEU A 183 2.92 -3.93 -1.17
C LEU A 183 4.24 -4.69 -1.08
N LYS A 184 5.28 -4.26 -1.80
CA LYS A 184 6.62 -4.84 -1.71
C LYS A 184 7.22 -4.65 -0.31
N LEU A 185 7.13 -3.44 0.24
CA LEU A 185 7.56 -3.18 1.62
C LEU A 185 6.74 -3.94 2.68
N MET A 186 5.42 -4.05 2.50
CA MET A 186 4.53 -4.81 3.40
C MET A 186 4.87 -6.30 3.36
N HIS A 187 5.15 -6.85 2.18
CA HIS A 187 5.60 -8.22 2.01
C HIS A 187 6.91 -8.48 2.77
N ASP A 188 7.89 -7.57 2.67
CA ASP A 188 9.17 -7.72 3.35
C ASP A 188 9.06 -7.68 4.89
N LEU A 189 7.96 -7.12 5.43
CA LEU A 189 7.65 -7.14 6.87
C LEU A 189 6.86 -8.37 7.32
N LEU A 190 6.20 -9.05 6.39
CA LEU A 190 5.31 -10.16 6.66
C LEU A 190 6.12 -11.41 6.99
N ALA A 191 5.58 -12.25 7.87
CA ALA A 191 6.09 -13.60 8.08
C ALA A 191 5.91 -14.46 6.81
N ASP A 192 6.73 -15.50 6.65
CA ASP A 192 6.61 -16.45 5.53
C ASP A 192 5.22 -17.13 5.45
N ASP A 193 4.55 -17.28 6.59
CA ASP A 193 3.20 -17.84 6.75
C ASP A 193 2.13 -16.76 7.03
N GLY A 194 2.48 -15.48 6.88
CA GLY A 194 1.58 -14.37 7.09
C GLY A 194 0.66 -14.10 5.90
N SER A 195 -0.40 -13.32 6.16
CA SER A 195 -1.39 -12.97 5.14
C SER A 195 -1.57 -11.46 5.02
N ILE A 196 -1.80 -10.99 3.79
CA ILE A 196 -2.23 -9.63 3.51
C ILE A 196 -3.65 -9.62 2.95
N TYR A 197 -4.51 -8.78 3.52
CA TYR A 197 -5.86 -8.54 3.03
C TYR A 197 -5.93 -7.11 2.51
N VAL A 198 -6.21 -6.99 1.22
CA VAL A 198 -6.38 -5.70 0.55
C VAL A 198 -7.86 -5.56 0.21
N HIS A 199 -8.49 -4.54 0.74
CA HIS A 199 -9.85 -4.21 0.34
C HIS A 199 -9.82 -3.61 -1.07
N CYS A 200 -10.48 -4.28 -2.01
CA CYS A 200 -10.55 -3.88 -3.41
C CYS A 200 -12.01 -3.60 -3.77
N ASP A 201 -12.27 -2.42 -4.33
CA ASP A 201 -13.56 -2.10 -4.94
C ASP A 201 -13.73 -2.89 -6.26
N TRP A 202 -14.97 -3.22 -6.60
CA TRP A 202 -15.35 -4.07 -7.77
C TRP A 202 -14.85 -3.53 -9.11
N ARG A 203 -14.47 -2.25 -9.15
CA ARG A 203 -13.94 -1.55 -10.33
C ARG A 203 -12.45 -1.79 -10.58
N VAL A 204 -11.72 -2.29 -9.58
CA VAL A 204 -10.28 -2.62 -9.69
C VAL A 204 -10.08 -4.14 -9.88
N SER A 205 -11.13 -4.93 -9.67
CA SER A 205 -11.07 -6.40 -9.67
C SER A 205 -11.51 -7.07 -10.98
N ASN A 206 -11.86 -6.32 -12.04
CA ASN A 206 -12.33 -6.85 -13.33
C ASN A 206 -11.45 -6.40 -14.49
#